data_AF-A0A968P5U7-F1
#
_entry.id   AF-A0A968P5U7-F1
#
_cell.length_a   1.000
_cell.length_b   1.000
_cell.length_c   1.000
_cell.angle_alpha   90.00
_cell.angle_beta   90.00
_cell.angle_gamma   90.00
#
_symmetry.space_group_name_H-M   'P 1'
#
loop_
_entity.id
_entity.type
_entity.pdbx_description
1 polymer ?
#
loop_
_entity_poly.entity_id
_entity_poly.type
_entity_poly.pdbx_seq_one_letter_code
_entity_poly.pdbx_strand_id
1 'polypeptide(L)'
;MAGDSEQYLRRLARTLAANRELFDHVEVVGHADQRGTNQYNYRLSERRATTIANSLISAGVSPGQVRTQGRGEAELLTRSLAPAALARNRRVEMRFHGVKNQAALKNLIDSVAR
;
A
#
# COMPACT_ATOMS: atom_id res chain seq x y z
N MET A 1 -7.57 17.78 3.12
CA MET A 1 -6.29 17.74 3.85
C MET A 1 -5.37 16.77 3.12
N ALA A 2 -4.61 17.24 2.12
CA ALA A 2 -3.65 16.40 1.39
C ALA A 2 -2.30 16.27 2.14
N GLY A 3 -2.03 17.22 3.06
CA GLY A 3 -0.78 17.29 3.81
C GLY A 3 -0.54 16.12 4.76
N ASP A 4 -1.59 15.64 5.46
CA ASP A 4 -1.44 14.61 6.49
C ASP A 4 -1.05 13.25 5.90
N SER A 5 -1.70 12.85 4.80
CA SER A 5 -1.39 11.60 4.10
C SER A 5 0.01 11.65 3.46
N GLU A 6 0.40 12.79 2.90
CA GLU A 6 1.74 12.95 2.33
C GLU A 6 2.82 12.92 3.42
N GLN A 7 2.57 13.56 4.56
CA GLN A 7 3.48 13.52 5.71
C GLN A 7 3.61 12.11 6.28
N TYR A 8 2.50 11.37 6.37
CA TYR A 8 2.51 9.97 6.78
C TYR A 8 3.37 9.11 5.82
N LEU A 9 3.15 9.23 4.51
CA LEU A 9 3.93 8.47 3.51
C LEU A 9 5.41 8.83 3.56
N ARG A 10 5.76 10.11 3.77
CA ARG A 10 7.16 10.53 3.94
C ARG A 10 7.79 9.93 5.20
N ARG A 11 7.09 9.93 6.34
CA ARG A 11 7.57 9.29 7.58
C ARG A 11 7.77 7.80 7.36
N LEU A 12 6.78 7.13 6.76
CA LEU A 12 6.84 5.71 6.45
C LEU A 12 8.04 5.38 5.55
N ALA A 13 8.21 6.11 4.46
CA ALA A 13 9.31 5.90 3.52
C ALA A 13 10.68 6.01 4.18
N ARG A 14 10.91 7.05 4.99
CA ARG A 14 12.17 7.22 5.73
C ARG A 14 12.42 6.06 6.68
N THR A 15 11.38 5.66 7.40
CA THR A 15 11.43 4.53 8.33
C THR A 15 11.76 3.23 7.60
N LEU A 16 11.15 2.96 6.45
CA LEU A 16 11.45 1.77 5.63
C LEU A 16 12.88 1.82 5.06
N ALA A 17 13.31 2.97 4.56
CA ALA A 17 14.65 3.14 4.00
C ALA A 17 15.77 2.93 5.04
N ALA A 18 15.54 3.37 6.27
CA ALA A 18 16.49 3.21 7.39
C ALA A 18 16.56 1.78 7.95
N ASN A 19 15.58 0.91 7.62
CA ASN A 19 15.47 -0.45 8.17
C ASN A 19 15.28 -1.49 7.05
N ARG A 20 15.96 -1.26 5.92
CA ARG A 20 15.84 -2.08 4.70
C ARG A 20 16.29 -3.53 4.88
N GLU A 21 17.03 -3.83 5.94
CA GLU A 21 17.49 -5.17 6.31
C GLU A 21 16.39 -6.03 6.94
N LEU A 22 15.28 -5.43 7.37
CA LEU A 22 14.18 -6.16 8.01
C LEU A 22 13.32 -6.94 7.01
N PHE A 23 13.38 -6.64 5.72
CA PHE A 23 12.58 -7.28 4.66
C PHE A 23 13.28 -7.15 3.29
N ASP A 24 12.97 -8.06 2.36
CA ASP A 24 13.57 -8.01 1.02
C ASP A 24 12.92 -6.91 0.16
N HIS A 25 11.59 -6.88 0.13
CA HIS A 25 10.83 -5.86 -0.59
C HIS A 25 9.43 -5.66 -0.01
N VAL A 26 8.83 -4.52 -0.32
CA VAL A 26 7.43 -4.18 -0.07
C VAL A 26 6.66 -4.17 -1.39
N GLU A 27 5.53 -4.88 -1.41
CA GLU A 27 4.57 -4.89 -2.52
C GLU A 27 3.38 -4.01 -2.15
N VAL A 28 3.15 -2.95 -2.91
CA VAL A 28 2.01 -2.06 -2.79
C VAL A 28 0.86 -2.61 -3.63
N VAL A 29 -0.21 -3.04 -2.98
CA VAL A 29 -1.34 -3.69 -3.63
C VAL A 29 -2.55 -2.77 -3.62
N GLY A 30 -3.06 -2.41 -4.79
CA GLY A 30 -4.28 -1.62 -4.93
C GLY A 30 -5.51 -2.51 -5.07
N HIS A 31 -6.62 -2.07 -4.47
CA HIS A 31 -7.93 -2.71 -4.60
C HIS A 31 -9.00 -1.71 -5.06
N ALA A 32 -9.97 -2.20 -5.80
CA ALA A 32 -11.15 -1.48 -6.23
C ALA A 32 -12.42 -2.12 -5.64
N ASP A 33 -13.51 -1.35 -5.62
CA ASP A 33 -14.82 -1.93 -5.32
C ASP A 33 -15.41 -2.61 -6.57
N GLN A 34 -16.48 -3.38 -6.38
CA GLN A 34 -17.08 -4.24 -7.41
C GLN A 34 -17.86 -3.49 -8.51
N ARG A 35 -17.72 -2.17 -8.60
CA ARG A 35 -18.41 -1.37 -9.63
C ARG A 35 -17.45 -1.13 -10.79
N GLY A 36 -17.94 -1.34 -12.01
CA GLY A 36 -17.14 -1.22 -13.23
C GLY A 36 -16.75 -2.58 -13.79
N THR A 37 -15.95 -2.60 -14.84
CA THR A 37 -15.45 -3.86 -15.42
C THR A 37 -14.20 -4.33 -14.69
N ASN A 38 -13.96 -5.64 -14.69
CA ASN A 38 -12.75 -6.24 -14.12
C ASN A 38 -11.47 -5.57 -14.64
N GLN A 39 -11.39 -5.31 -15.96
CA GLN A 39 -10.23 -4.67 -16.58
C GLN A 39 -10.07 -3.22 -16.13
N TYR A 40 -11.17 -2.46 -16.01
CA TYR A 40 -11.14 -1.10 -15.49
C TYR A 40 -10.66 -1.08 -14.04
N ASN A 41 -11.23 -1.96 -13.20
CA ASN A 41 -10.90 -2.05 -11.78
C ASN A 41 -9.45 -2.48 -11.56
N TYR A 42 -8.95 -3.42 -12.37
CA TYR A 42 -7.54 -3.80 -12.37
C TYR A 42 -6.65 -2.58 -12.63
N ARG A 43 -6.85 -1.86 -13.75
CA ARG A 43 -6.06 -0.68 -14.12
C ARG A 43 -6.16 0.46 -13.10
N LEU A 44 -7.35 0.70 -12.57
CA LEU A 44 -7.56 1.73 -11.55
C LEU A 44 -6.77 1.40 -10.27
N SER A 45 -6.84 0.15 -9.84
CA SER A 45 -6.15 -0.32 -8.65
C SER A 45 -4.63 -0.31 -8.81
N GLU A 46 -4.12 -0.71 -9.98
CA GLU A 46 -2.69 -0.66 -10.34
C GLU A 46 -2.16 0.78 -10.35
N ARG A 47 -2.91 1.72 -10.93
CA ARG A 47 -2.54 3.15 -10.92
C ARG A 47 -2.43 3.71 -9.50
N ARG A 48 -3.38 3.36 -8.62
CA ARG A 48 -3.34 3.78 -7.21
C ARG A 48 -2.12 3.23 -6.48
N ALA A 49 -1.82 1.95 -6.67
CA ALA A 49 -0.63 1.33 -6.12
C ALA A 49 0.66 2.01 -6.62
N THR A 50 0.72 2.32 -7.92
CA THR A 50 1.84 3.02 -8.55
C THR A 50 2.05 4.41 -7.96
N THR A 51 0.98 5.18 -7.72
CA THR A 51 1.09 6.50 -7.08
C THR A 51 1.75 6.41 -5.69
N ILE A 52 1.29 5.47 -4.86
CA ILE A 52 1.86 5.28 -3.51
C ILE A 52 3.31 4.80 -3.58
N ALA A 53 3.63 3.85 -4.47
CA ALA A 53 4.99 3.39 -4.68
C ALA A 53 5.93 4.53 -5.10
N ASN A 54 5.50 5.38 -6.03
CA ASN A 54 6.28 6.54 -6.46
C ASN A 54 6.51 7.53 -5.31
N SER A 55 5.53 7.73 -4.43
CA SER A 55 5.70 8.54 -3.21
C SER A 55 6.73 7.93 -2.26
N LEU A 56 6.72 6.61 -2.04
CA LEU A 56 7.70 5.92 -1.20
C LEU A 56 9.12 6.04 -1.77
N ILE A 57 9.27 5.81 -3.08
CA ILE A 57 10.55 5.91 -3.79
C ILE A 57 11.09 7.35 -3.71
N SER A 58 10.25 8.33 -4.02
CA SER A 58 10.63 9.76 -3.99
C SER A 58 11.03 10.22 -2.59
N ALA A 59 10.51 9.57 -1.55
CA ALA A 59 10.83 9.85 -0.16
C ALA A 59 11.99 9.00 0.40
N GLY A 60 12.62 8.15 -0.41
CA GLY A 60 13.91 7.51 -0.10
C GLY A 60 13.94 5.99 -0.08
N VAL A 61 12.82 5.29 -0.32
CA VAL A 61 12.83 3.83 -0.43
C VAL A 61 13.50 3.42 -1.75
N SER A 62 14.40 2.43 -1.69
CA SER A 62 15.08 1.92 -2.90
C SER A 62 14.06 1.39 -3.92
N PRO A 63 14.12 1.79 -5.20
CA PRO A 63 13.22 1.28 -6.25
C PRO A 63 13.23 -0.25 -6.35
N GLY A 64 14.38 -0.89 -6.13
CA GLY A 64 14.49 -2.35 -6.15
C GLY A 64 13.74 -3.07 -5.01
N GLN A 65 13.38 -2.34 -3.95
CA GLN A 65 12.61 -2.86 -2.81
C GLN A 65 11.12 -2.53 -2.89
N VAL A 66 10.64 -1.86 -3.96
CA VAL A 66 9.23 -1.51 -4.11
C VAL A 66 8.65 -2.22 -5.32
N ARG A 67 7.55 -2.95 -5.12
CA ARG A 67 6.75 -3.58 -6.17
C ARG A 67 5.32 -3.05 -6.12
N THR A 68 4.60 -3.16 -7.24
CA THR A 68 3.20 -2.74 -7.31
C THR A 68 2.35 -3.84 -7.93
N GLN A 69 1.10 -3.95 -7.48
CA GLN A 69 0.13 -4.88 -8.05
C GLN A 69 -1.28 -4.29 -7.99
N GLY A 70 -2.00 -4.33 -9.11
CA GLY A 70 -3.45 -4.13 -9.11
C GLY A 70 -4.19 -5.43 -8.83
N ARG A 71 -5.17 -5.43 -7.93
CA ARG A 71 -6.06 -6.58 -7.71
C ARG A 71 -7.49 -6.32 -8.17
N GLY A 72 -7.81 -5.10 -8.58
CA GLY A 72 -9.17 -4.71 -8.93
C GLY A 72 -10.16 -5.13 -7.84
N GLU A 73 -11.23 -5.78 -8.25
CA GLU A 73 -12.26 -6.34 -7.36
C GLU A 73 -12.02 -7.83 -7.00
N ALA A 74 -10.85 -8.41 -7.32
CA ALA A 74 -10.61 -9.83 -7.07
C ALA A 74 -10.53 -10.19 -5.57
N GLU A 75 -10.17 -9.22 -4.73
CA GLU A 75 -9.98 -9.40 -3.28
C GLU A 75 -10.84 -8.40 -2.47
N LEU A 76 -12.18 -8.51 -2.63
CA LEU A 76 -13.15 -7.74 -1.86
C LEU A 76 -13.15 -8.18 -0.40
N LEU A 77 -13.14 -7.21 0.51
CA LEU A 77 -13.37 -7.48 1.94
C LEU A 77 -14.83 -7.83 2.22
N THR A 78 -15.74 -7.31 1.39
CA THR A 78 -17.18 -7.53 1.52
C THR A 78 -17.87 -7.35 0.18
N ARG A 79 -18.96 -8.10 -0.04
CA ARG A 79 -19.83 -7.98 -1.21
C ARG A 79 -20.96 -6.96 -1.01
N SER A 80 -21.07 -6.34 0.17
CA SER A 80 -22.09 -5.32 0.43
C SER A 80 -21.89 -4.10 -0.48
N LEU A 81 -23.00 -3.60 -1.02
CA LEU A 81 -23.04 -2.38 -1.82
C LEU A 81 -23.24 -1.11 -0.98
N ALA A 82 -23.28 -1.22 0.34
CA ALA A 82 -23.37 -0.06 1.22
C ALA A 82 -22.17 0.90 0.98
N PRO A 83 -22.37 2.23 0.98
CA PRO A 83 -21.29 3.18 0.71
C PRO A 83 -20.03 2.98 1.56
N ALA A 84 -20.21 2.65 2.85
CA ALA A 84 -19.11 2.34 3.77
C ALA A 84 -18.36 1.05 3.38
N ALA A 85 -19.07 0.02 2.93
CA ALA A 85 -18.48 -1.23 2.46
C ALA A 85 -17.64 -1.02 1.18
N LEU A 86 -18.19 -0.26 0.23
CA LEU A 86 -17.48 0.12 -1.00
C LEU A 86 -16.21 0.93 -0.68
N ALA A 87 -16.28 1.85 0.30
CA ALA A 87 -15.12 2.60 0.76
C ALA A 87 -14.02 1.70 1.32
N ARG A 88 -14.37 0.67 2.10
CA ARG A 88 -13.41 -0.32 2.62
C ARG A 88 -12.76 -1.15 1.51
N ASN A 89 -13.49 -1.47 0.44
CA ASN A 89 -12.92 -2.20 -0.69
C ASN A 89 -11.93 -1.34 -1.49
N ARG A 90 -12.13 -0.02 -1.56
CA ARG A 90 -11.20 0.95 -2.18
C ARG A 90 -10.01 1.24 -1.26
N ARG A 91 -9.08 0.30 -1.16
CA ARG A 91 -7.91 0.39 -0.27
C ARG A 91 -6.60 0.12 -1.01
N VAL A 92 -5.51 0.50 -0.37
CA VAL A 92 -4.15 0.09 -0.73
C VAL A 92 -3.56 -0.67 0.46
N GLU A 93 -2.97 -1.82 0.21
CA GLU A 93 -2.26 -2.63 1.20
C GLU A 93 -0.77 -2.61 0.91
N MET A 94 0.04 -2.76 1.95
CA MET A 94 1.48 -2.99 1.81
C MET A 94 1.80 -4.38 2.33
N ARG A 95 2.31 -5.23 1.46
CA ARG A 95 2.70 -6.61 1.77
C ARG A 95 4.21 -6.68 1.81
N PHE A 96 4.76 -7.02 2.96
CA PHE A 96 6.20 -7.16 3.15
C PHE A 96 6.61 -8.60 2.89
N HIS A 97 7.64 -8.76 2.06
CA HIS A 97 8.14 -10.05 1.63
C HIS A 97 9.58 -10.25 2.09
N GLY A 98 9.94 -11.49 2.39
CA GLY A 98 11.28 -11.83 2.88
C GLY A 98 11.60 -11.21 4.24
N VAL A 99 10.60 -11.03 5.09
CA VAL A 99 10.73 -10.40 6.41
C VAL A 99 11.69 -11.21 7.28
N LYS A 100 12.77 -10.59 7.73
CA LYS A 100 13.80 -11.20 8.59
C LYS A 100 13.40 -11.17 10.06
N ASN A 101 12.68 -10.13 10.48
CA ASN A 101 12.18 -9.97 11.84
C ASN A 101 10.78 -9.33 11.86
N GLN A 102 9.76 -10.17 12.08
CA GLN A 102 8.35 -9.76 12.07
C GLN A 102 8.01 -8.79 13.20
N ALA A 103 8.54 -9.00 14.40
CA ALA A 103 8.23 -8.16 15.56
C ALA A 103 8.82 -6.76 15.42
N ALA A 104 10.07 -6.66 14.95
CA ALA A 104 10.72 -5.39 14.68
C ALA A 104 9.96 -4.60 13.60
N LEU A 105 9.61 -5.25 12.49
CA LEU A 105 8.87 -4.62 11.40
C LEU A 105 7.49 -4.12 11.85
N LYS A 106 6.77 -4.91 12.66
CA LYS A 106 5.47 -4.49 13.20
C LYS A 106 5.61 -3.26 14.09
N ASN A 107 6.54 -3.29 15.05
CA ASN A 107 6.78 -2.16 15.96
C ASN A 107 7.18 -0.90 15.20
N LEU A 108 7.97 -1.06 14.14
CA LEU A 108 8.40 0.00 13.25
C LEU A 108 7.21 0.66 12.53
N ILE A 109 6.33 -0.13 11.90
CA ILE A 109 5.14 0.39 11.21
C ILE A 109 4.18 1.06 12.21
N ASP A 110 3.97 0.45 13.38
CA ASP A 110 3.13 0.99 14.45
C ASP A 110 3.68 2.31 15.02
N SER A 111 4.98 2.57 14.90
CA SER A 111 5.59 3.85 15.31
C SER A 111 5.25 5.01 14.37
N VAL A 112 4.94 4.71 13.10
CA VAL A 112 4.61 5.72 12.08
C VAL A 112 3.12 6.08 12.10
N ALA A 113 2.27 5.12 12.47
CA ALA A 113 0.83 5.32 12.62
C ALA A 113 0.42 6.12 13.88
N ARG A 114 1.39 6.38 14.76
CA ARG A 114 1.29 7.29 15.91
C ARG A 114 1.74 8.69 15.55
#